data_AF-A0A538PY06-F1
#
_entry.id   AF-A0A538PY06-F1
#
_cell.length_a   1.000
_cell.length_b   1.000
_cell.length_c   1.000
_cell.angle_alpha   90.00
_cell.angle_beta   90.00
_cell.angle_gamma   90.00
#
_symmetry.space_group_name_H-M   'P 1'
#
loop_
_entity.id
_entity.type
_entity.pdbx_description
1 polymer ?
#
loop_
_entity_poly.entity_id
_entity_poly.type
_entity_poly.pdbx_seq_one_letter_code
_entity_poly.pdbx_strand_id
1 'polypeptide(L)'
;MKKVTVKARPSAKAKPKAKPSAKAKPASKAKSAGKAKAAPPAPRPVVKVGPRHPKARVIDAHSSKAALAKALAPLVARADEDTGALEVRLKKASNAQLLRLQRATQTLKDKFGDREKLIAAIGAATRKASDKDYLAKLGTYSLPQLLDLAASAQRAART
;
A
#
# COMPACT_ATOMS: atom_id res chain seq x y z
N MET A 1 -10.62 21.57 -62.67
CA MET A 1 -10.37 22.77 -61.83
C MET A 1 -11.65 23.57 -61.68
N LYS A 2 -12.31 23.55 -60.51
CA LYS A 2 -13.38 24.51 -60.17
C LYS A 2 -13.25 24.86 -58.69
N LYS A 3 -12.72 26.07 -58.42
CA LYS A 3 -12.80 26.75 -57.12
C LYS A 3 -14.17 27.41 -57.04
N VAL A 4 -14.89 27.19 -55.94
CA VAL A 4 -15.98 28.09 -55.52
C VAL A 4 -15.75 28.41 -54.05
N THR A 5 -15.19 29.59 -53.82
CA THR A 5 -15.20 30.34 -52.56
C THR A 5 -16.57 31.03 -52.41
N VAL A 6 -16.89 31.52 -51.19
CA VAL A 6 -17.99 32.43 -50.75
C VAL A 6 -18.86 31.71 -49.70
N LYS A 7 -19.18 32.21 -48.48
CA LYS A 7 -19.12 33.53 -47.82
C LYS A 7 -19.08 33.33 -46.30
N ALA A 8 -18.47 34.25 -45.57
CA ALA A 8 -18.53 34.35 -44.12
C ALA A 8 -19.72 35.21 -43.61
N ARG A 9 -20.00 35.05 -42.29
CA ARG A 9 -20.67 35.95 -41.30
C ARG A 9 -22.22 35.90 -41.19
N PRO A 10 -22.85 36.32 -40.04
CA PRO A 10 -22.29 36.89 -38.79
C PRO A 10 -22.87 36.36 -37.44
N SER A 11 -22.23 36.81 -36.37
CA SER A 11 -22.61 36.84 -34.95
C SER A 11 -23.69 37.90 -34.59
N ALA A 12 -24.57 37.62 -33.60
CA ALA A 12 -25.15 38.59 -32.63
C ALA A 12 -25.98 37.82 -31.56
N LYS A 13 -25.55 37.76 -30.29
CA LYS A 13 -25.95 38.64 -29.14
C LYS A 13 -27.46 38.82 -28.95
N ALA A 14 -28.02 38.34 -27.83
CA ALA A 14 -28.48 39.17 -26.70
C ALA A 14 -29.41 38.40 -25.72
N LYS A 15 -29.12 38.48 -24.41
CA LYS A 15 -30.07 38.28 -23.30
C LYS A 15 -30.87 39.58 -23.10
N PRO A 16 -32.07 39.52 -22.49
CA PRO A 16 -32.25 40.05 -21.11
C PRO A 16 -33.23 39.18 -20.27
N LYS A 17 -32.90 38.79 -19.03
CA LYS A 17 -33.22 39.43 -17.72
C LYS A 17 -34.71 39.80 -17.49
N ALA A 18 -35.37 39.11 -16.53
CA ALA A 18 -36.12 39.70 -15.41
C ALA A 18 -36.51 38.65 -14.33
N LYS A 19 -35.97 38.81 -13.11
CA LYS A 19 -36.54 38.42 -11.79
C LYS A 19 -37.51 39.56 -11.35
N PRO A 20 -38.22 39.59 -10.18
CA PRO A 20 -38.13 38.74 -8.97
C PRO A 20 -39.47 38.44 -8.23
N SER A 21 -39.45 37.52 -7.27
CA SER A 21 -40.34 37.60 -6.10
C SER A 21 -39.52 37.54 -4.82
N ALA A 22 -39.62 38.63 -4.06
CA ALA A 22 -39.25 38.80 -2.66
C ALA A 22 -40.17 37.91 -1.78
N LYS A 23 -40.01 37.67 -0.48
CA LYS A 23 -39.24 38.16 0.68
C LYS A 23 -39.60 37.08 1.74
N ALA A 24 -38.67 36.56 2.55
CA ALA A 24 -38.59 37.03 3.93
C ALA A 24 -37.27 36.54 4.57
N LYS A 25 -36.55 37.49 5.16
CA LYS A 25 -35.55 37.26 6.22
C LYS A 25 -36.28 37.34 7.58
N PRO A 26 -35.67 36.78 8.63
CA PRO A 26 -35.00 37.66 9.60
C PRO A 26 -33.54 37.20 9.83
N ALA A 27 -32.52 38.05 9.64
CA ALA A 27 -31.98 38.96 10.66
C ALA A 27 -31.72 38.22 12.00
N SER A 28 -30.60 37.51 12.12
CA SER A 28 -29.30 37.97 12.63
C SER A 28 -29.18 38.07 14.16
N LYS A 29 -28.16 37.35 14.67
CA LYS A 29 -27.21 37.78 15.72
C LYS A 29 -27.59 37.52 17.18
N ALA A 30 -26.95 36.52 17.80
CA ALA A 30 -26.29 36.69 19.10
C ALA A 30 -25.46 35.47 19.51
N LYS A 31 -24.20 35.76 19.90
CA LYS A 31 -23.42 35.11 20.98
C LYS A 31 -22.80 33.74 20.73
N SER A 32 -21.55 33.82 20.27
CA SER A 32 -20.41 33.10 20.86
C SER A 32 -20.53 32.93 22.38
N ALA A 33 -20.55 31.69 22.86
CA ALA A 33 -20.15 31.33 24.22
C ALA A 33 -19.80 29.84 24.28
N GLY A 34 -18.59 29.53 24.78
CA GLY A 34 -18.30 28.21 25.34
C GLY A 34 -17.63 27.19 24.43
N LYS A 35 -16.42 27.48 23.94
CA LYS A 35 -15.42 26.42 23.75
C LYS A 35 -15.06 25.91 25.15
N ALA A 36 -15.86 24.98 25.67
CA ALA A 36 -15.47 24.21 26.84
C ALA A 36 -14.22 23.44 26.45
N LYS A 37 -13.08 23.84 27.04
CA LYS A 37 -11.90 22.99 27.09
C LYS A 37 -12.34 21.71 27.80
N ALA A 38 -12.67 20.68 27.03
CA ALA A 38 -12.77 19.33 27.55
C ALA A 38 -11.44 19.03 28.24
N ALA A 39 -11.52 18.65 29.52
CA ALA A 39 -10.38 18.16 30.27
C ALA A 39 -9.63 17.10 29.43
N PRO A 40 -8.29 17.00 29.53
CA PRO A 40 -7.58 15.92 28.86
C PRO A 40 -8.24 14.59 29.27
N PRO A 41 -8.59 13.70 28.32
CA PRO A 41 -9.16 12.42 28.66
C PRO A 41 -8.20 11.73 29.63
N ALA A 42 -8.72 11.27 30.77
CA ALA A 42 -7.96 10.49 31.74
C ALA A 42 -7.12 9.43 31.00
N PRO A 43 -5.87 9.18 31.42
CA PRO A 43 -5.02 8.20 30.77
C PRO A 43 -5.78 6.88 30.72
N ARG A 44 -6.11 6.44 29.50
CA ARG A 44 -6.78 5.16 29.28
C ARG A 44 -5.96 4.09 30.00
N PRO A 45 -6.57 3.21 30.80
CA PRO A 45 -5.84 2.14 31.45
C PRO A 45 -5.05 1.39 30.38
N VAL A 46 -3.75 1.27 30.59
CA VAL A 46 -2.85 0.58 29.66
C VAL A 46 -3.25 -0.88 29.68
N VAL A 47 -4.12 -1.28 28.76
CA VAL A 47 -4.58 -2.68 28.64
C VAL A 47 -3.33 -3.51 28.37
N LYS A 48 -2.98 -4.39 29.31
CA LYS A 48 -1.85 -5.31 29.16
C LYS A 48 -2.10 -6.11 27.89
N VAL A 49 -1.23 -5.90 26.91
CA VAL A 49 -1.33 -6.46 25.58
C VAL A 49 -1.16 -7.98 25.70
N GLY A 50 -2.21 -8.75 25.40
CA GLY A 50 -2.16 -10.22 25.55
C GLY A 50 -1.15 -10.89 24.60
N PRO A 51 -0.71 -12.14 24.88
CA PRO A 51 0.36 -12.83 24.14
C PRO A 51 0.08 -13.04 22.64
N ARG A 52 -1.20 -13.04 22.24
CA ARG A 52 -1.61 -13.19 20.84
C ARG A 52 -1.45 -11.91 20.02
N HIS A 53 -1.31 -10.75 20.68
CA HIS A 53 -1.24 -9.47 19.99
C HIS A 53 0.11 -9.31 19.27
N PRO A 54 0.14 -8.73 18.06
CA PRO A 54 1.36 -8.63 17.25
C PRO A 54 2.52 -7.91 17.94
N LYS A 55 2.23 -6.91 18.79
CA LYS A 55 3.27 -6.22 19.57
C LYS A 55 3.97 -7.13 20.58
N ALA A 56 3.22 -7.97 21.31
CA ALA A 56 3.80 -8.89 22.29
C ALA A 56 4.77 -9.85 21.60
N ARG A 57 4.32 -10.50 20.52
CA ARG A 57 5.13 -11.44 19.72
C ARG A 57 6.43 -10.85 19.19
N VAL A 58 6.43 -9.58 18.78
CA VAL A 58 7.65 -8.92 18.30
C VAL A 58 8.64 -8.69 19.44
N ILE A 59 8.15 -8.35 20.64
CA ILE A 59 8.98 -8.17 21.83
C ILE A 59 9.53 -9.53 22.29
N ASP A 60 8.68 -10.54 22.36
CA ASP A 60 9.06 -11.89 22.82
C ASP A 60 10.11 -12.53 21.90
N ALA A 61 9.97 -12.41 20.58
CA ALA A 61 10.85 -13.07 19.61
C ALA A 61 12.08 -12.24 19.20
N HIS A 62 12.00 -10.91 19.25
CA HIS A 62 13.01 -10.03 18.65
C HIS A 62 13.39 -8.84 19.54
N SER A 63 12.92 -8.79 20.78
CA SER A 63 13.11 -7.71 21.78
C SER A 63 12.46 -6.38 21.40
N SER A 64 12.58 -5.93 20.15
CA SER A 64 11.99 -4.69 19.66
C SER A 64 11.65 -4.72 18.17
N LYS A 65 10.73 -3.83 17.79
CA LYS A 65 10.36 -3.59 16.39
C LYS A 65 11.55 -3.15 15.53
N ALA A 66 12.43 -2.32 16.08
CA ALA A 66 13.60 -1.81 15.37
C ALA A 66 14.63 -2.92 15.10
N ALA A 67 14.84 -3.82 16.06
CA ALA A 67 15.71 -4.98 15.88
C ALA A 67 15.19 -5.92 14.78
N LEU A 68 13.88 -6.20 14.77
CA LEU A 68 13.25 -6.99 13.74
C LEU A 68 13.42 -6.33 12.36
N ALA A 69 13.16 -5.02 12.25
CA ALA A 69 13.32 -4.30 10.99
C ALA A 69 14.77 -4.35 10.45
N LYS A 70 15.76 -4.20 11.33
CA LYS A 70 17.19 -4.31 10.98
C LYS A 70 17.55 -5.71 10.49
N ALA A 71 17.06 -6.76 11.16
CA ALA A 71 17.31 -8.13 10.76
C ALA A 71 16.64 -8.51 9.42
N LEU A 72 15.48 -7.94 9.10
CA LEU A 72 14.77 -8.21 7.86
C LEU A 72 15.28 -7.44 6.66
N ALA A 73 15.86 -6.26 6.86
CA ALA A 73 16.26 -5.40 5.76
C ALA A 73 17.20 -6.06 4.74
N PRO A 74 18.30 -6.73 5.14
CA PRO A 74 19.17 -7.40 4.17
C PRO A 74 18.52 -8.63 3.53
N LEU A 75 17.54 -9.26 4.19
CA LEU A 75 16.87 -10.47 3.68
C LEU A 75 15.75 -10.16 2.68
N VAL A 76 15.17 -8.97 2.77
CA VAL A 76 14.04 -8.54 1.92
C VAL A 76 14.49 -7.57 0.84
N ALA A 77 15.67 -6.95 1.00
CA ALA A 77 16.24 -6.06 0.00
C ALA A 77 16.30 -6.74 -1.38
N ARG A 78 15.81 -6.00 -2.37
CA ARG A 78 15.91 -6.36 -3.77
C ARG A 78 17.26 -5.88 -4.31
N ALA A 79 17.70 -6.42 -5.44
CA ALA A 79 18.99 -6.08 -6.04
C ALA A 79 19.17 -4.56 -6.23
N ASP A 80 18.08 -3.83 -6.49
CA ASP A 80 18.09 -2.38 -6.73
C ASP A 80 17.72 -1.53 -5.49
N GLU A 81 17.49 -2.14 -4.32
CA GLU A 81 17.03 -1.42 -3.12
C GLU A 81 18.15 -1.27 -2.07
N ASP A 82 18.37 -0.03 -1.62
CA ASP A 82 19.25 0.25 -0.49
C ASP A 82 18.65 -0.30 0.82
N THR A 83 19.43 -1.15 1.48
CA THR A 83 19.11 -1.74 2.79
C THR A 83 18.82 -0.69 3.85
N GLY A 84 19.55 0.44 3.86
CA GLY A 84 19.37 1.51 4.84
C GLY A 84 18.02 2.23 4.69
N ALA A 85 17.68 2.63 3.47
CA ALA A 85 16.37 3.20 3.16
C ALA A 85 15.22 2.21 3.46
N LEU A 86 15.44 0.92 3.21
CA LEU A 86 14.46 -0.13 3.47
C LEU A 86 14.25 -0.35 4.97
N GLU A 87 15.31 -0.34 5.80
CA GLU A 87 15.20 -0.36 7.27
C GLU A 87 14.31 0.76 7.79
N VAL A 88 14.49 1.98 7.28
CA VAL A 88 13.69 3.14 7.70
C VAL A 88 12.21 2.95 7.35
N ARG A 89 11.91 2.38 6.18
CA ARG A 89 10.53 2.03 5.78
C ARG A 89 9.96 0.91 6.65
N LEU A 90 10.75 -0.13 6.95
CA LEU A 90 10.33 -1.24 7.82
C LEU A 90 10.06 -0.78 9.26
N LYS A 91 10.83 0.18 9.79
CA LYS A 91 10.57 0.79 11.10
C LYS A 91 9.19 1.49 11.15
N LYS A 92 8.70 2.01 10.02
CA LYS A 92 7.37 2.62 9.89
C LYS A 92 6.25 1.61 9.68
N ALA A 93 6.53 0.43 9.11
CA ALA A 93 5.56 -0.64 8.88
C ALA A 93 4.89 -1.13 10.17
N SER A 94 3.72 -1.77 10.10
CA SER A 94 3.04 -2.27 11.30
C SER A 94 3.71 -3.54 11.85
N ASN A 95 3.57 -3.81 13.15
CA ASN A 95 4.14 -5.03 13.77
C ASN A 95 3.60 -6.31 13.11
N ALA A 96 2.34 -6.30 12.66
CA ALA A 96 1.74 -7.43 11.94
C ALA A 96 2.41 -7.66 10.57
N GLN A 97 2.73 -6.58 9.84
CA GLN A 97 3.44 -6.67 8.56
C GLN A 97 4.84 -7.22 8.73
N LEU A 98 5.54 -6.79 9.78
CA LEU A 98 6.87 -7.28 10.12
C LEU A 98 6.88 -8.78 10.43
N LEU A 99 5.93 -9.26 11.23
CA LEU A 99 5.77 -10.71 11.49
C LEU A 99 5.42 -11.48 10.22
N ARG A 100 4.61 -10.92 9.32
CA ARG A 100 4.31 -11.54 8.02
C ARG A 100 5.56 -11.65 7.16
N LEU A 101 6.37 -10.60 7.10
CA LEU A 101 7.63 -10.61 6.34
C LEU A 101 8.62 -11.62 6.92
N GLN A 102 8.71 -11.73 8.25
CA GLN A 102 9.55 -12.73 8.91
C GLN A 102 9.12 -14.16 8.57
N ARG A 103 7.81 -14.44 8.57
CA ARG A 103 7.31 -15.75 8.12
C ARG A 103 7.65 -16.01 6.65
N ALA A 104 7.52 -14.99 5.81
CA ALA A 104 7.82 -15.10 4.39
C ALA A 104 9.31 -15.41 4.15
N THR A 105 10.23 -14.72 4.83
CA THR A 105 11.68 -14.99 4.73
C THR A 105 12.03 -16.38 5.28
N GLN A 106 11.37 -16.83 6.35
CA GLN A 106 11.52 -18.19 6.86
C GLN A 106 11.09 -19.22 5.81
N THR A 107 9.88 -19.07 5.25
CA THR A 107 9.39 -20.00 4.21
C THR A 107 10.21 -19.99 2.93
N LEU A 108 10.81 -18.84 2.57
CA LEU A 108 11.74 -18.77 1.45
C LEU A 108 12.96 -19.66 1.72
N LYS A 109 13.59 -19.48 2.87
CA LYS A 109 14.77 -20.26 3.28
C LYS A 109 14.46 -21.75 3.37
N ASP A 110 13.34 -22.11 3.99
CA ASP A 110 12.98 -23.50 4.24
C ASP A 110 12.60 -24.27 2.96
N LYS A 111 11.92 -23.61 2.00
CA LYS A 111 11.39 -24.28 0.79
C LYS A 111 12.19 -24.08 -0.48
N PHE A 112 12.82 -22.92 -0.64
CA PHE A 112 13.45 -22.50 -1.90
C PHE A 112 14.92 -22.12 -1.73
N GLY A 113 15.35 -21.77 -0.52
CA GLY A 113 16.65 -21.20 -0.21
C GLY A 113 16.71 -19.71 -0.59
N ASP A 114 16.72 -19.44 -1.89
CA ASP A 114 17.00 -18.11 -2.45
C ASP A 114 15.85 -17.56 -3.29
N ARG A 115 15.83 -16.23 -3.44
CA ARG A 115 14.80 -15.54 -4.24
C ARG A 115 14.86 -15.93 -5.72
N GLU A 116 16.05 -16.12 -6.27
CA GLU A 116 16.23 -16.54 -7.68
C GLU A 116 15.68 -17.96 -7.91
N LYS A 117 15.93 -18.87 -6.96
CA LYS A 117 15.38 -20.24 -6.99
C LYS A 117 13.86 -20.25 -6.90
N LEU A 118 13.27 -19.36 -6.09
CA LEU A 118 11.83 -19.16 -6.04
C LEU A 118 11.27 -18.70 -7.39
N ILE A 119 11.92 -17.73 -8.04
CA ILE A 119 11.51 -17.23 -9.37
C ILE A 119 11.61 -18.35 -10.42
N ALA A 120 12.71 -19.11 -10.42
CA ALA A 120 12.89 -20.25 -11.32
C ALA A 120 11.82 -21.33 -11.09
N ALA A 121 11.50 -21.64 -9.82
CA ALA A 121 10.47 -22.61 -9.46
C ALA A 121 9.06 -22.17 -9.94
N ILE A 122 8.74 -20.87 -9.84
CA ILE A 122 7.49 -20.32 -10.38
C ILE A 122 7.46 -20.44 -11.91
N GLY A 123 8.56 -20.10 -12.59
CA GLY A 123 8.68 -20.25 -14.04
C GLY A 123 8.48 -21.70 -14.50
N ALA A 124 9.07 -22.66 -13.79
CA ALA A 124 8.91 -24.08 -14.06
C ALA A 124 7.45 -24.54 -13.84
N ALA A 125 6.83 -24.17 -12.72
CA ALA A 125 5.44 -24.55 -12.40
C ALA A 125 4.42 -23.95 -13.39
N THR A 126 4.70 -22.77 -13.94
CA THR A 126 3.85 -22.09 -14.93
C THR A 126 4.18 -22.44 -16.38
N ARG A 127 5.16 -23.33 -16.62
CA ARG A 127 5.69 -23.67 -17.95
C ARG A 127 6.17 -22.44 -18.75
N LYS A 128 6.63 -21.41 -18.05
CA LYS A 128 7.17 -20.15 -18.58
C LYS A 128 8.63 -19.94 -18.19
N ALA A 129 9.36 -21.03 -17.92
CA ALA A 129 10.75 -20.97 -17.49
C ALA A 129 11.69 -20.34 -18.52
N SER A 130 11.35 -20.38 -19.81
CA SER A 130 12.12 -19.77 -20.91
C SER A 130 11.72 -18.33 -21.22
N ASP A 131 10.64 -17.81 -20.62
CA ASP A 131 10.13 -16.46 -20.86
C ASP A 131 10.88 -15.45 -20.00
N LYS A 132 11.91 -14.82 -20.60
CA LYS A 132 12.79 -13.86 -19.91
C LYS A 132 12.02 -12.65 -19.39
N ASP A 133 11.02 -12.16 -20.14
CA ASP A 133 10.22 -11.01 -19.75
C ASP A 133 9.34 -11.34 -18.54
N TYR A 134 8.79 -12.55 -18.50
CA TYR A 134 8.05 -13.05 -17.34
C TYR A 134 8.93 -13.19 -16.10
N LEU A 135 10.13 -13.79 -16.22
CA LEU A 135 11.07 -13.91 -15.10
C LEU A 135 11.55 -12.54 -14.60
N ALA A 136 11.81 -11.60 -15.50
CA ALA A 136 12.16 -10.22 -15.15
C ALA A 136 11.02 -9.54 -14.37
N LYS A 137 9.77 -9.73 -14.80
CA LYS A 137 8.59 -9.23 -14.08
C LYS A 137 8.47 -9.86 -12.70
N LEU A 138 8.77 -11.16 -12.54
CA LEU A 138 8.80 -11.80 -11.23
C LEU A 138 9.87 -11.17 -10.30
N GLY A 139 11.01 -10.77 -10.85
CA GLY A 139 12.05 -10.04 -10.11
C GLY A 139 11.57 -8.71 -9.50
N THR A 140 10.49 -8.11 -10.01
CA THR A 140 9.92 -6.87 -9.46
C THR A 140 9.01 -7.09 -8.25
N TYR A 141 8.43 -8.28 -8.09
CA TYR A 141 7.45 -8.54 -7.03
C TYR A 141 8.10 -8.62 -5.65
N SER A 142 7.32 -8.27 -4.62
CA SER A 142 7.74 -8.45 -3.24
C SER A 142 7.83 -9.94 -2.88
N LEU A 143 8.73 -10.30 -1.97
CA LEU A 143 8.91 -11.67 -1.47
C LEU A 143 7.59 -12.37 -1.09
N PRO A 144 6.66 -11.77 -0.30
CA PRO A 144 5.39 -12.43 0.02
C PRO A 144 4.48 -12.65 -1.20
N GLN A 145 4.52 -11.78 -2.22
CA GLN A 145 3.76 -11.99 -3.46
C GLN A 145 4.32 -13.15 -4.27
N LEU A 146 5.65 -13.29 -4.34
CA LEU A 146 6.30 -14.41 -5.01
C LEU A 146 5.93 -15.75 -4.38
N LEU A 147 5.89 -15.83 -3.05
CA LEU A 147 5.49 -17.06 -2.36
C LEU A 147 4.03 -17.44 -2.62
N ASP A 148 3.13 -16.44 -2.70
CA ASP A 148 1.74 -16.70 -3.03
C ASP A 148 1.57 -17.18 -4.48
N LEU A 149 2.32 -16.59 -5.42
CA LEU A 149 2.40 -17.04 -6.81
C LEU A 149 2.97 -18.45 -6.93
N ALA A 150 4.01 -18.79 -6.16
CA ALA A 150 4.54 -20.15 -6.14
C ALA A 150 3.52 -21.15 -5.61
N ALA A 151 2.82 -20.80 -4.53
CA ALA A 151 1.77 -21.65 -3.96
C ALA A 151 0.59 -21.81 -4.93
N SER A 152 0.19 -20.76 -5.65
CA SER A 152 -0.89 -20.84 -6.64
C SER A 152 -0.48 -21.65 -7.87
N ALA A 153 0.73 -21.45 -8.39
CA ALA A 153 1.26 -22.22 -9.52
C ALA A 153 1.39 -23.71 -9.17
N GLN A 154 1.85 -24.05 -7.95
CA GLN A 154 1.90 -25.42 -7.47
C GLN A 154 0.51 -26.07 -7.36
N ARG A 155 -0.52 -25.31 -6.93
CA ARG A 155 -1.91 -25.80 -6.91
C ARG A 155 -2.44 -26.03 -8.32
N ALA A 156 -2.20 -25.09 -9.23
CA ALA A 156 -2.63 -25.20 -10.62
C ALA A 156 -1.91 -26.33 -11.37
N ALA A 157 -0.66 -26.64 -11.03
CA ALA A 157 0.05 -27.78 -11.61
C ALA A 157 -0.48 -29.15 -11.12
N ARG A 158 -1.26 -29.17 -10.03
CA ARG A 158 -1.87 -30.39 -9.46
C ARG A 158 -3.28 -30.65 -9.97
N THR A 159 -3.92 -29.67 -10.59
CA THR A 159 -5.24 -29.77 -11.22
C THR A 159 -5.11 -30.18 -12.67
#